data_AF-A0A349DMU4-F1
#
_entry.id   AF-A0A349DMU4-F1
#
_cell.length_a   1.000
_cell.length_b   1.000
_cell.length_c   1.000
_cell.angle_alpha   90.00
_cell.angle_beta   90.00
_cell.angle_gamma   90.00
#
_symmetry.space_group_name_H-M   'P 1'
#
loop_
_entity.id
_entity.type
_entity.pdbx_description
1 polymer ?
#
loop_
_entity_poly.entity_id
_entity_poly.type
_entity_poly.pdbx_seq_one_letter_code
_entity_poly.pdbx_strand_id
1 'polypeptide(L)'
;MYRGQVQLLPFTMKKISFLYQFTIGACFLIFLGLYLHMDSSAMGSSPLQNTALQPQDSPLISAEINALQHKMWACFACIGALFCGLTFVVIKKMNTQTDINFKEQHLQLDQLNQQNLLVQKEFMDDKVQEAQLLHQKLQNLVVNFEQQKISTPNFKTRFLLNRSNQLIPVMAQDIAYFFTQNKVVYVVDKNDQKYYTDQSLEELTQQLNPKDFFRANRQFILSIHSICKIHHYGNAKLKIDIAPACEEFIVISKAKVKEFKNWVANPQSTLAEIAE
;
A
#
# COMPACT_ATOMS: atom_id res chain seq x y z
N MET A 1 -5.58 -4.42 -18.00
CA MET A 1 -6.53 -4.75 -19.09
C MET A 1 -7.00 -3.46 -19.74
N TYR A 2 -6.31 -2.93 -20.74
CA TYR A 2 -6.85 -1.96 -21.70
C TYR A 2 -6.00 -2.09 -22.97
N ARG A 3 -6.28 -3.16 -23.72
CA ARG A 3 -5.63 -3.49 -24.99
C ARG A 3 -6.74 -3.81 -25.98
N GLY A 4 -7.52 -2.79 -26.32
CA GLY A 4 -8.61 -2.91 -27.28
C GLY A 4 -9.00 -1.53 -27.75
N GLN A 5 -9.15 -1.37 -29.06
CA GLN A 5 -9.56 -0.14 -29.76
C GLN A 5 -8.46 0.88 -30.12
N VAL A 6 -7.41 0.47 -30.82
CA VAL A 6 -6.75 1.36 -31.80
C VAL A 6 -6.40 0.58 -33.08
N GLN A 7 -7.39 -0.07 -33.70
CA GLN A 7 -7.21 -0.73 -35.00
C GLN A 7 -8.20 -0.25 -36.08
N LEU A 8 -9.09 0.71 -35.79
CA LEU A 8 -10.13 1.15 -36.73
C LEU A 8 -9.70 2.23 -37.73
N LEU A 9 -8.50 2.83 -37.57
CA LEU A 9 -8.09 4.02 -38.31
C LEU A 9 -7.40 3.82 -39.68
N PRO A 10 -6.65 2.75 -40.00
CA PRO A 10 -6.10 2.61 -41.35
C PRO A 10 -7.19 2.33 -42.41
N PHE A 11 -8.41 2.03 -41.98
CA PHE A 11 -9.54 1.69 -42.84
C PHE A 11 -10.30 2.92 -43.36
N THR A 12 -10.36 4.03 -42.61
CA THR A 12 -11.11 5.24 -43.00
C THR A 12 -10.35 6.07 -44.03
N MET A 13 -9.04 6.22 -43.88
CA MET A 13 -8.17 6.90 -44.85
C MET A 13 -8.16 6.21 -46.21
N LYS A 14 -8.11 4.86 -46.23
CA LYS A 14 -8.25 4.07 -47.46
C LYS A 14 -9.61 4.26 -48.15
N LYS A 15 -10.69 4.39 -47.39
CA LYS A 15 -12.05 4.60 -47.95
C LYS A 15 -12.20 5.98 -48.61
N ILE A 16 -11.61 7.02 -48.04
CA ILE A 16 -11.66 8.38 -48.61
C ILE A 16 -10.83 8.45 -49.90
N SER A 17 -9.63 7.86 -49.90
CA SER A 17 -8.80 7.74 -51.10
C SER A 17 -9.49 6.93 -52.21
N PHE A 18 -10.21 5.86 -51.85
CA PHE A 18 -10.94 5.00 -52.79
C PHE A 18 -12.17 5.68 -53.41
N LEU A 19 -13.02 6.35 -52.61
CA LEU A 19 -14.17 7.10 -53.15
C LEU A 19 -13.72 8.22 -54.11
N TYR A 20 -12.54 8.78 -53.88
CA TYR A 20 -12.01 9.89 -54.68
C TYR A 20 -11.33 9.43 -55.99
N GLN A 21 -10.65 8.29 -55.98
CA GLN A 21 -10.21 7.64 -57.22
C GLN A 21 -11.40 7.25 -58.11
N PHE A 22 -12.52 6.88 -57.49
CA PHE A 22 -13.76 6.57 -58.18
C PHE A 22 -14.38 7.80 -58.86
N THR A 23 -14.38 8.97 -58.20
CA THR A 23 -14.90 10.21 -58.81
C THR A 23 -14.01 10.73 -59.94
N ILE A 24 -12.68 10.66 -59.80
CA ILE A 24 -11.75 10.98 -60.89
C ILE A 24 -11.97 10.04 -62.09
N GLY A 25 -12.09 8.73 -61.83
CA GLY A 25 -12.37 7.74 -62.87
C GLY A 25 -13.71 7.98 -63.57
N ALA A 26 -14.75 8.35 -62.83
CA ALA A 26 -16.05 8.70 -63.38
C ALA A 26 -15.99 9.96 -64.26
N CYS A 27 -15.29 11.00 -63.84
CA CYS A 27 -15.08 12.20 -64.68
C CYS A 27 -14.31 11.87 -65.96
N PHE A 28 -13.29 11.02 -65.89
CA PHE A 28 -12.51 10.60 -67.06
C PHE A 28 -13.37 9.80 -68.06
N LEU A 29 -14.23 8.90 -67.56
CA LEU A 29 -15.17 8.14 -68.40
C LEU A 29 -16.23 9.03 -69.05
N ILE A 30 -16.74 10.04 -68.34
CA ILE A 30 -17.68 11.02 -68.91
C ILE A 30 -17.00 11.83 -70.03
N PHE A 31 -15.75 12.26 -69.82
CA PHE A 31 -14.96 12.95 -70.85
C PHE A 31 -14.65 12.04 -72.05
N LEU A 32 -14.29 10.78 -71.83
CA LEU A 32 -14.06 9.81 -72.90
C LEU A 32 -15.35 9.47 -73.65
N GLY A 33 -16.49 9.42 -72.95
CA GLY A 33 -17.81 9.23 -73.55
C GLY A 33 -18.21 10.40 -74.44
N LEU A 34 -17.97 11.65 -74.01
CA LEU A 34 -18.18 12.82 -74.84
C LEU A 34 -17.23 12.87 -76.05
N TYR A 35 -15.98 12.41 -75.87
CA TYR A 35 -15.00 12.29 -76.95
C TYR A 35 -15.45 11.28 -78.02
N LEU A 36 -15.85 10.08 -77.61
CA LEU A 36 -16.33 9.03 -78.51
C LEU A 36 -17.69 9.36 -79.14
N HIS A 37 -18.59 10.05 -78.42
CA HIS A 37 -19.88 10.46 -78.98
C HIS A 37 -19.70 11.49 -80.09
N MET A 38 -18.75 12.42 -79.94
CA MET A 38 -18.42 13.41 -80.97
C MET A 38 -17.71 12.78 -82.19
N ASP A 39 -16.86 11.77 -81.98
CA ASP A 39 -16.19 11.01 -83.05
C ASP A 39 -17.18 10.11 -83.82
N SER A 40 -18.15 9.53 -83.12
CA SER A 40 -19.22 8.74 -83.76
C SER A 40 -20.16 9.62 -84.60
N SER A 41 -20.36 10.90 -84.27
CA SER A 41 -21.06 11.84 -85.15
C SER A 41 -20.25 12.26 -86.38
N ALA A 42 -18.94 11.95 -86.44
CA ALA A 42 -18.11 12.12 -87.65
C ALA A 42 -18.11 10.87 -88.56
N MET A 43 -18.47 9.69 -88.04
CA MET A 43 -18.51 8.42 -88.76
C MET A 43 -19.93 7.81 -88.77
N GLY A 44 -20.87 8.47 -89.45
CA GLY A 44 -22.26 8.04 -89.46
C GLY A 44 -23.06 8.50 -90.68
N SER A 45 -22.65 8.10 -91.88
CA SER A 45 -23.62 7.89 -92.98
C SER A 45 -23.13 6.80 -93.95
N SER A 46 -23.64 5.58 -93.75
CA SER A 46 -23.56 4.49 -94.74
C SER A 46 -24.67 4.66 -95.79
N PRO A 47 -24.53 4.06 -96.99
CA PRO A 47 -25.10 4.56 -98.22
C PRO A 47 -26.44 3.91 -98.57
N LEU A 48 -27.44 4.71 -98.97
CA LEU A 48 -28.51 4.26 -99.86
C LEU A 48 -28.76 5.29 -100.96
N GLN A 49 -28.48 4.83 -102.17
CA GLN A 49 -28.63 5.42 -103.50
C GLN A 49 -29.91 6.27 -103.69
N ASN A 50 -29.78 7.54 -104.08
CA ASN A 50 -30.02 7.99 -105.47
C ASN A 50 -30.18 9.52 -105.62
N THR A 51 -29.53 10.02 -106.68
CA THR A 51 -29.78 11.27 -107.44
C THR A 51 -28.84 12.46 -107.18
N ALA A 52 -27.71 12.42 -107.89
CA ALA A 52 -27.03 13.53 -108.58
C ALA A 52 -26.71 14.84 -107.83
N LEU A 53 -25.47 14.92 -107.29
CA LEU A 53 -24.47 16.00 -107.47
C LEU A 53 -23.24 15.66 -106.59
N GLN A 54 -22.14 15.21 -107.20
CA GLN A 54 -20.79 15.17 -106.60
C GLN A 54 -19.93 16.24 -107.29
N PRO A 55 -18.76 16.63 -106.76
CA PRO A 55 -18.46 17.15 -105.42
C PRO A 55 -17.67 18.49 -105.54
N GLN A 56 -17.81 19.42 -104.60
CA GLN A 56 -16.87 20.56 -104.55
C GLN A 56 -16.46 20.85 -103.10
N ASP A 57 -15.88 19.84 -102.47
CA ASP A 57 -15.15 19.99 -101.22
C ASP A 57 -13.92 20.85 -101.46
N SER A 58 -14.03 22.14 -101.17
CA SER A 58 -12.88 23.04 -101.13
C SER A 58 -12.02 22.66 -99.92
N PRO A 59 -10.74 22.24 -100.10
CA PRO A 59 -9.87 21.81 -99.00
C PRO A 59 -9.63 22.90 -97.94
N LEU A 60 -10.03 24.14 -98.25
CA LEU A 60 -9.99 25.31 -97.38
C LEU A 60 -10.99 25.24 -96.22
N ILE A 61 -12.24 24.80 -96.47
CA ILE A 61 -13.29 24.76 -95.44
C ILE A 61 -13.01 23.64 -94.44
N SER A 62 -12.60 22.47 -94.93
CA SER A 62 -12.15 21.36 -94.06
C SER A 62 -10.91 21.71 -93.25
N ALA A 63 -10.00 22.53 -93.81
CA ALA A 63 -8.81 22.99 -93.08
C ALA A 63 -9.16 24.01 -91.97
N GLU A 64 -10.10 24.92 -92.20
CA GLU A 64 -10.57 25.87 -91.18
C GLU A 64 -11.32 25.17 -90.05
N ILE A 65 -12.16 24.17 -90.36
CA ILE A 65 -12.87 23.37 -89.35
C ILE A 65 -11.88 22.58 -88.49
N ASN A 66 -10.90 21.92 -89.10
CA ASN A 66 -9.85 21.19 -88.36
C ASN A 66 -9.02 22.13 -87.49
N ALA A 67 -8.68 23.34 -87.99
CA ALA A 67 -7.98 24.34 -87.20
C ALA A 67 -8.81 24.84 -86.01
N LEU A 68 -10.12 24.98 -86.16
CA LEU A 68 -11.05 25.35 -85.09
C LEU A 68 -11.17 24.24 -84.04
N GLN A 69 -11.28 22.98 -84.48
CA GLN A 69 -11.33 21.80 -83.62
C GLN A 69 -10.05 21.65 -82.78
N HIS A 70 -8.87 21.84 -83.38
CA HIS A 70 -7.61 21.79 -82.64
C HIS A 70 -7.50 22.90 -81.59
N LYS A 71 -7.94 24.13 -81.88
CA LYS A 71 -7.99 25.22 -80.89
C LYS A 71 -8.95 24.92 -79.75
N MET A 72 -10.11 24.34 -80.06
CA MET A 72 -11.10 23.92 -79.07
C MET A 72 -10.56 22.81 -78.17
N TRP A 73 -9.90 21.80 -78.73
CA TRP A 73 -9.24 20.74 -77.96
C TRP A 73 -8.12 21.27 -77.07
N ALA A 74 -7.32 22.22 -77.56
CA ALA A 74 -6.30 22.87 -76.75
C ALA A 74 -6.91 23.61 -75.54
N CYS A 75 -8.02 24.34 -75.73
CA CYS A 75 -8.72 25.00 -74.63
C CYS A 75 -9.27 24.00 -73.60
N PHE A 76 -9.89 22.91 -74.04
CA PHE A 76 -10.39 21.86 -73.13
C PHE A 76 -9.27 21.18 -72.35
N ALA A 77 -8.14 20.89 -73.01
CA ALA A 77 -6.97 20.31 -72.36
C ALA A 77 -6.39 21.25 -71.28
N CYS A 78 -6.30 22.56 -71.56
CA CYS A 78 -5.85 23.55 -70.58
C CYS A 78 -6.78 23.65 -69.36
N ILE A 79 -8.10 23.67 -69.58
CA ILE A 79 -9.08 23.72 -68.49
C ILE A 79 -9.03 22.44 -67.65
N GLY A 80 -8.91 21.27 -68.29
CA GLY A 80 -8.75 19.99 -67.60
C GLY A 80 -7.49 19.94 -66.74
N ALA A 81 -6.36 20.41 -67.26
CA ALA A 81 -5.10 20.47 -66.52
C ALA A 81 -5.19 21.38 -65.28
N LEU A 82 -5.84 22.54 -65.40
CA LEU A 82 -6.05 23.46 -64.27
C LEU A 82 -6.95 22.85 -63.18
N PHE A 83 -8.02 22.16 -63.57
CA PHE A 83 -8.92 21.49 -62.62
C PHE A 83 -8.22 20.34 -61.87
N CYS A 84 -7.41 19.55 -62.57
CA CYS A 84 -6.57 18.51 -61.95
C CYS A 84 -5.54 19.10 -60.98
N GLY A 85 -4.93 20.24 -61.31
CA GLY A 85 -3.99 20.92 -60.42
C GLY A 85 -4.64 21.43 -59.13
N LEU A 86 -5.82 22.07 -59.25
CA LEU A 86 -6.56 22.59 -58.09
C LEU A 86 -7.04 21.47 -57.18
N THR A 87 -7.57 20.38 -57.74
CA THR A 87 -8.00 19.21 -56.96
C THR A 87 -6.82 18.59 -56.22
N PHE A 88 -5.66 18.43 -56.87
CA PHE A 88 -4.44 17.93 -56.23
C PHE A 88 -3.99 18.78 -55.02
N VAL A 89 -4.02 20.11 -55.13
CA VAL A 89 -3.63 21.02 -54.03
C VAL A 89 -4.59 20.88 -52.84
N VAL A 90 -5.89 20.83 -53.10
CA VAL A 90 -6.91 20.65 -52.06
C VAL A 90 -6.72 19.31 -51.35
N ILE A 91 -6.46 18.23 -52.09
CA ILE A 91 -6.20 16.89 -51.54
C ILE A 91 -4.96 16.90 -50.65
N LYS A 92 -3.85 17.46 -51.13
CA LYS A 92 -2.60 17.52 -50.36
C LYS A 92 -2.82 18.28 -49.05
N LYS A 93 -3.52 19.41 -49.11
CA LYS A 93 -3.83 20.21 -47.91
C LYS A 93 -4.74 19.47 -46.94
N MET A 94 -5.79 18.81 -47.42
CA MET A 94 -6.68 18.00 -46.57
C MET A 94 -5.94 16.84 -45.92
N ASN A 95 -5.13 16.09 -46.66
CA ASN A 95 -4.38 14.96 -46.14
C ASN A 95 -3.36 15.40 -45.08
N THR A 96 -2.62 16.48 -45.33
CA THR A 96 -1.70 17.05 -44.33
C THR A 96 -2.44 17.54 -43.09
N GLN A 97 -3.61 18.18 -43.23
CA GLN A 97 -4.38 18.65 -42.08
C GLN A 97 -4.94 17.50 -41.25
N THR A 98 -5.42 16.43 -41.87
CA THR A 98 -5.89 15.24 -41.15
C THR A 98 -4.75 14.54 -40.42
N ASP A 99 -3.57 14.46 -41.03
CA ASP A 99 -2.39 13.86 -40.39
C ASP A 99 -1.92 14.66 -39.17
N ILE A 100 -1.95 16.00 -39.25
CA ILE A 100 -1.60 16.89 -38.12
C ILE A 100 -2.60 16.73 -36.98
N ASN A 101 -3.90 16.87 -37.26
CA ASN A 101 -4.95 16.77 -36.23
C ASN A 101 -4.92 15.39 -35.55
N PHE A 102 -4.69 14.32 -36.33
CA PHE A 102 -4.57 12.96 -35.79
C PHE A 102 -3.36 12.81 -34.87
N LYS A 103 -2.21 13.36 -35.28
CA LYS A 103 -0.99 13.34 -34.46
C LYS A 103 -1.18 14.13 -33.15
N GLU A 104 -1.87 15.26 -33.20
CA GLU A 104 -2.22 16.05 -32.01
C GLU A 104 -3.13 15.28 -31.05
N GLN A 105 -4.17 14.62 -31.57
CA GLN A 105 -5.06 13.79 -30.74
C GLN A 105 -4.33 12.62 -30.07
N HIS A 106 -3.41 11.96 -30.79
CA HIS A 106 -2.58 10.91 -30.23
C HIS A 106 -1.66 11.43 -29.13
N LEU A 107 -1.00 12.57 -29.36
CA LEU A 107 -0.13 13.18 -28.36
C LEU A 107 -0.92 13.57 -27.09
N GLN A 108 -2.12 14.13 -27.24
CA GLN A 108 -2.99 14.46 -26.11
C GLN A 108 -3.43 13.22 -25.33
N LEU A 109 -3.77 12.14 -26.04
CA LEU A 109 -4.15 10.87 -25.40
C LEU A 109 -2.98 10.25 -24.62
N ASP A 110 -1.77 10.30 -25.18
CA ASP A 110 -0.56 9.81 -24.52
C ASP A 110 -0.23 10.63 -23.27
N GLN A 111 -0.37 11.97 -23.34
CA GLN A 111 -0.20 12.86 -22.19
C GLN A 111 -1.22 12.58 -21.08
N LEU A 112 -2.50 12.42 -21.44
CA LEU A 112 -3.56 12.10 -20.48
C LEU A 112 -3.31 10.75 -19.80
N ASN A 113 -2.89 9.74 -20.58
CA ASN A 113 -2.57 8.42 -20.05
C ASN A 113 -1.37 8.48 -19.10
N GLN A 114 -0.32 9.22 -19.46
CA GLN A 114 0.84 9.43 -18.59
C GLN A 114 0.45 10.12 -17.29
N GLN A 115 -0.40 11.16 -17.34
CA GLN A 115 -0.88 11.85 -16.16
C GLN A 115 -1.72 10.94 -15.25
N ASN A 116 -2.64 10.16 -15.81
CA ASN A 116 -3.43 9.20 -15.04
C ASN A 116 -2.55 8.14 -14.35
N LEU A 117 -1.49 7.66 -15.01
CA LEU A 117 -0.53 6.74 -14.42
C LEU A 117 0.23 7.35 -13.23
N LEU A 118 0.62 8.63 -13.33
CA LEU A 118 1.29 9.34 -12.23
C LEU A 118 0.38 9.49 -11.01
N VAL A 119 -0.85 9.95 -11.20
CA VAL A 119 -1.83 10.10 -10.11
C VAL A 119 -2.13 8.76 -9.44
N GLN A 120 -2.27 7.68 -10.23
CA GLN A 120 -2.48 6.35 -9.69
C GLN A 120 -1.27 5.87 -8.88
N LYS A 121 -0.05 6.20 -9.31
CA LYS A 121 1.17 5.86 -8.58
C LYS A 121 1.26 6.62 -7.26
N GLU A 122 1.01 7.92 -7.26
CA GLU A 122 1.01 8.74 -6.04
C GLU A 122 0.00 8.20 -5.01
N PHE A 123 -1.22 7.87 -5.44
CA PHE A 123 -2.23 7.27 -4.56
C PHE A 123 -1.81 5.90 -3.99
N MET A 124 -1.08 5.10 -4.77
CA MET A 124 -0.56 3.82 -4.29
C MET A 124 0.62 4.00 -3.34
N ASP A 125 1.51 4.95 -3.60
CA ASP A 125 2.66 5.24 -2.74
C ASP A 125 2.19 5.75 -1.36
N ASP A 126 1.18 6.63 -1.30
CA ASP A 126 0.58 7.11 -0.04
C ASP A 126 0.00 5.96 0.79
N LYS A 127 -0.75 5.06 0.15
CA LYS A 127 -1.32 3.88 0.84
C LYS A 127 -0.26 2.89 1.30
N VAL A 128 0.79 2.70 0.51
CA VAL A 128 1.92 1.85 0.88
C VAL A 128 2.66 2.46 2.08
N GLN A 129 2.85 3.77 2.10
CA GLN A 129 3.52 4.47 3.20
C GLN A 129 2.70 4.40 4.51
N GLU A 130 1.38 4.53 4.43
CA GLU A 130 0.49 4.34 5.59
C GLU A 130 0.56 2.91 6.14
N ALA A 131 0.54 1.90 5.26
CA ALA A 131 0.66 0.50 5.65
C ALA A 131 2.03 0.19 6.29
N GLN A 132 3.11 0.78 5.76
CA GLN A 132 4.45 0.66 6.33
C GLN A 132 4.54 1.29 7.72
N LEU A 133 3.96 2.48 7.92
CA LEU A 133 3.93 3.15 9.21
C LEU A 133 3.15 2.34 10.25
N LEU A 134 2.01 1.77 9.86
CA LEU A 134 1.22 0.89 10.74
C LEU A 134 2.02 -0.37 11.11
N HIS A 135 2.70 -0.98 10.14
CA HIS A 135 3.54 -2.15 10.38
C HIS A 135 4.66 -1.84 11.38
N GLN A 136 5.35 -0.72 11.23
CA GLN A 136 6.40 -0.30 12.15
C GLN A 136 5.85 -0.03 13.56
N LYS A 137 4.68 0.60 13.68
CA LYS A 137 4.00 0.79 14.98
C LYS A 137 3.69 -0.55 15.65
N LEU A 138 3.14 -1.51 14.89
CA LEU A 138 2.83 -2.85 15.41
C LEU A 138 4.09 -3.60 15.86
N GLN A 139 5.18 -3.54 15.08
CA GLN A 139 6.46 -4.15 15.45
C GLN A 139 7.00 -3.59 16.76
N ASN A 140 6.99 -2.26 16.93
CA ASN A 140 7.45 -1.62 18.16
C ASN A 140 6.60 -2.05 19.38
N LEU A 141 5.29 -2.20 19.21
CA LEU A 141 4.43 -2.70 20.29
C LEU A 141 4.80 -4.14 20.66
N VAL A 142 5.00 -5.03 19.68
CA VAL A 142 5.38 -6.43 19.94
C VAL A 142 6.71 -6.52 20.70
N VAL A 143 7.74 -5.77 20.28
CA VAL A 143 9.05 -5.74 20.96
C VAL A 143 8.91 -5.25 22.41
N ASN A 144 8.10 -4.21 22.64
CA ASN A 144 7.84 -3.71 24.00
C ASN A 144 7.11 -4.75 24.88
N PHE A 145 6.19 -5.53 24.31
CA PHE A 145 5.52 -6.62 25.03
C PHE A 145 6.45 -7.80 25.33
N GLU A 146 7.38 -8.12 24.43
CA GLU A 146 8.36 -9.20 24.65
C GLU A 146 9.38 -8.82 25.72
N GLN A 147 9.84 -7.57 25.75
CA GLN A 147 10.75 -7.07 26.81
C GLN A 147 10.10 -7.10 28.21
N GLN A 148 8.78 -6.94 28.31
CA GLN A 148 8.08 -7.08 29.61
C GLN A 148 7.95 -8.53 30.09
N LYS A 149 7.99 -9.53 29.20
CA LYS A 149 7.89 -10.95 29.58
C LYS A 149 9.22 -11.56 30.03
N ILE A 150 10.35 -11.02 29.59
CA ILE A 150 11.69 -11.57 29.91
C ILE A 150 12.14 -11.22 31.35
N SER A 151 11.46 -10.27 31.99
CA SER A 151 11.78 -9.76 33.33
C SER A 151 10.79 -10.22 34.40
N THR A 152 10.20 -11.41 34.29
CA THR A 152 9.61 -12.05 35.48
C THR A 152 10.72 -12.83 36.18
N PRO A 153 11.38 -12.29 37.22
CA PRO A 153 12.26 -13.07 38.07
C PRO A 153 11.55 -14.37 38.47
N ASN A 154 12.18 -15.50 38.15
CA ASN A 154 11.62 -16.83 38.36
C ASN A 154 11.74 -17.16 39.86
N PHE A 155 10.81 -16.64 40.65
CA PHE A 155 10.75 -16.90 42.10
C PHE A 155 10.44 -18.37 42.38
N LYS A 156 11.02 -18.91 43.45
CA LYS A 156 10.76 -20.30 43.84
C LYS A 156 9.32 -20.46 44.30
N THR A 157 8.63 -21.41 43.70
CA THR A 157 7.26 -21.79 44.09
C THR A 157 7.24 -22.80 45.24
N ARG A 158 8.32 -23.56 45.45
CA ARG A 158 8.46 -24.58 46.49
C ARG A 158 9.81 -24.49 47.18
N PHE A 159 9.80 -24.68 48.49
CA PHE A 159 10.98 -24.77 49.35
C PHE A 159 11.08 -26.17 49.93
N LEU A 160 12.27 -26.76 49.86
CA LEU A 160 12.58 -27.99 50.58
C LEU A 160 13.11 -27.58 51.94
N LEU A 161 12.33 -27.84 52.98
CA LEU A 161 12.62 -27.41 54.34
C LEU A 161 12.93 -28.62 55.22
N ASN A 162 13.88 -28.46 56.14
CA ASN A 162 14.20 -29.51 57.09
C ASN A 162 13.24 -29.48 58.27
N ARG A 163 12.77 -30.66 58.68
CA ARG A 163 12.07 -30.86 59.96
C ARG A 163 12.56 -32.17 60.53
N SER A 164 13.06 -32.11 61.76
CA SER A 164 13.70 -33.22 62.48
C SER A 164 14.80 -33.91 61.66
N ASN A 165 14.46 -34.90 60.83
CA ASN A 165 15.39 -35.63 59.97
C ASN A 165 14.80 -35.91 58.57
N GLN A 166 13.88 -35.06 58.13
CA GLN A 166 13.18 -35.19 56.85
C GLN A 166 13.18 -33.86 56.09
N LEU A 167 13.28 -33.95 54.77
CA LEU A 167 13.05 -32.85 53.85
C LEU A 167 11.57 -32.82 53.45
N ILE A 168 10.91 -31.71 53.78
CA ILE A 168 9.48 -31.51 53.52
C ILE A 168 9.33 -30.42 52.46
N PRO A 169 8.70 -30.72 51.31
CA PRO A 169 8.37 -29.70 50.32
C PRO A 169 7.20 -28.86 50.82
N VAL A 170 7.41 -27.55 50.96
CA VAL A 170 6.39 -26.57 51.34
C VAL A 170 6.25 -25.53 50.22
N MET A 171 5.03 -25.19 49.85
CA MET A 171 4.78 -24.16 48.83
C MET A 171 5.06 -22.77 49.41
N ALA A 172 5.62 -21.88 48.60
CA ALA A 172 5.88 -20.50 49.01
C ALA A 172 4.61 -19.80 49.54
N GLN A 173 3.46 -20.03 48.89
CA GLN A 173 2.17 -19.45 49.28
C GLN A 173 1.68 -19.91 50.67
N ASP A 174 2.16 -21.05 51.18
CA ASP A 174 1.73 -21.61 52.47
C ASP A 174 2.61 -21.11 53.62
N ILE A 175 3.70 -20.42 53.32
CA ILE A 175 4.64 -19.88 54.31
C ILE A 175 4.09 -18.55 54.86
N ALA A 176 4.03 -18.44 56.19
CA ALA A 176 3.59 -17.23 56.87
C ALA A 176 4.75 -16.24 57.08
N TYR A 177 5.90 -16.73 57.56
CA TYR A 177 7.09 -15.90 57.77
C TYR A 177 8.36 -16.75 57.92
N PHE A 178 9.50 -16.09 57.72
CA PHE A 178 10.84 -16.60 57.99
C PHE A 178 11.46 -15.76 59.10
N PHE A 179 12.21 -16.41 59.99
CA PHE A 179 12.96 -15.69 60.99
C PHE A 179 14.29 -16.36 61.33
N THR A 180 15.27 -15.59 61.78
CA THR A 180 16.54 -16.14 62.27
C THR A 180 16.63 -16.07 63.79
N GLN A 181 17.02 -17.18 64.39
CA GLN A 181 17.26 -17.30 65.82
C GLN A 181 18.43 -18.26 66.04
N ASN A 182 19.40 -17.87 66.88
CA ASN A 182 20.61 -18.66 67.16
C ASN A 182 21.39 -19.10 65.90
N LYS A 183 21.48 -18.22 64.88
CA LYS A 183 22.13 -18.47 63.57
C LYS A 183 21.43 -19.52 62.69
N VAL A 184 20.25 -19.99 63.08
CA VAL A 184 19.42 -20.89 62.27
C VAL A 184 18.27 -20.08 61.68
N VAL A 185 17.93 -20.34 60.42
CA VAL A 185 16.75 -19.75 59.78
C VAL A 185 15.58 -20.72 59.91
N TYR A 186 14.56 -20.27 60.61
CA TYR A 186 13.29 -20.96 60.79
C TYR A 186 12.25 -20.47 59.80
N VAL A 187 11.38 -21.38 59.39
CA VAL A 187 10.25 -21.12 58.51
C VAL A 187 9.00 -21.58 59.22
N VAL A 188 7.98 -20.72 59.26
CA VAL A 188 6.68 -21.04 59.86
C VAL A 188 5.62 -21.00 58.77
N ASP A 189 4.89 -22.09 58.61
CA ASP A 189 3.75 -22.15 57.70
C ASP A 189 2.49 -21.51 58.31
N LYS A 190 1.44 -21.36 57.51
CA LYS A 190 0.15 -20.83 57.97
C LYS A 190 -0.57 -21.72 58.98
N ASN A 191 -0.15 -22.97 59.13
CA ASN A 191 -0.72 -23.95 60.07
C ASN A 191 0.10 -24.04 61.37
N ASP A 192 1.01 -23.10 61.62
CA ASP A 192 1.87 -23.04 62.79
C ASP A 192 2.88 -24.21 62.89
N GLN A 193 3.23 -24.80 61.75
CA GLN A 193 4.30 -25.78 61.65
C GLN A 193 5.63 -25.07 61.43
N LYS A 194 6.61 -25.43 62.28
CA LYS A 194 7.96 -24.87 62.26
C LYS A 194 8.95 -25.82 61.57
N TYR A 195 9.70 -25.27 60.62
CA TYR A 195 10.76 -25.91 59.86
C TYR A 195 12.04 -25.08 59.96
N TYR A 196 13.15 -25.59 59.44
CA TYR A 196 14.39 -24.84 59.30
C TYR A 196 15.02 -25.04 57.93
N THR A 197 15.88 -24.10 57.54
CA THR A 197 16.65 -24.13 56.30
C THR A 197 18.07 -23.66 56.56
N ASP A 198 19.01 -24.18 55.76
CA ASP A 198 20.42 -23.80 55.81
C ASP A 198 20.70 -22.51 55.01
N GLN A 199 19.71 -22.03 54.26
CA GLN A 199 19.80 -20.80 53.49
C GLN A 199 19.73 -19.56 54.40
N SER A 200 20.48 -18.52 54.05
CA SER A 200 20.40 -17.22 54.72
C SER A 200 19.09 -16.48 54.40
N LEU A 201 18.67 -15.54 55.27
CA LEU A 201 17.53 -14.67 54.97
C LEU A 201 17.78 -13.81 53.72
N GLU A 202 19.03 -13.42 53.46
CA GLU A 202 19.47 -12.75 52.23
C GLU A 202 19.16 -13.60 50.99
N GLU A 203 19.59 -14.87 50.96
CA GLU A 203 19.33 -15.79 49.86
C GLU A 203 17.84 -16.04 49.65
N LEU A 204 17.09 -16.22 50.74
CA LEU A 204 15.65 -16.40 50.68
C LEU A 204 14.97 -15.16 50.10
N THR A 205 15.38 -13.95 50.48
CA THR A 205 14.81 -12.71 49.96
C THR A 205 14.95 -12.61 48.43
N GLN A 206 16.04 -13.13 47.86
CA GLN A 206 16.25 -13.13 46.40
C GLN A 206 15.40 -14.19 45.67
N GLN A 207 15.03 -15.27 46.38
CA GLN A 207 14.25 -16.39 45.82
C GLN A 207 12.73 -16.21 45.99
N LEU A 208 12.31 -15.32 46.88
CA LEU A 208 10.91 -15.05 47.21
C LEU A 208 10.34 -13.91 46.35
N ASN A 209 9.05 -14.01 46.03
CA ASN A 209 8.35 -12.97 45.31
C ASN A 209 8.23 -11.70 46.18
N PRO A 210 8.79 -10.54 45.79
CA PRO A 210 8.73 -9.31 46.57
C PRO A 210 7.32 -8.72 46.63
N LYS A 211 6.38 -9.20 45.80
CA LYS A 211 4.96 -8.85 45.93
C LYS A 211 4.32 -9.51 47.16
N ASP A 212 4.77 -10.71 47.49
CA ASP A 212 4.16 -11.53 48.55
C ASP A 212 4.97 -11.49 49.84
N PHE A 213 6.28 -11.24 49.76
CA PHE A 213 7.20 -11.27 50.90
C PHE A 213 7.95 -9.95 51.08
N PHE A 214 8.09 -9.52 52.34
CA PHE A 214 8.82 -8.31 52.70
C PHE A 214 9.81 -8.56 53.82
N ARG A 215 11.03 -8.05 53.65
CA ARG A 215 12.08 -8.11 54.67
C ARG A 215 11.91 -7.01 55.71
N ALA A 216 11.09 -7.29 56.72
CA ALA A 216 10.72 -6.39 57.80
C ALA A 216 11.93 -5.85 58.58
N ASN A 217 12.91 -6.72 58.88
CA ASN A 217 14.17 -6.34 59.53
C ASN A 217 15.27 -7.38 59.24
N ARG A 218 16.41 -7.30 59.96
CA ARG A 218 17.51 -8.26 59.79
C ARG A 218 17.14 -9.68 60.17
N GLN A 219 16.16 -9.85 61.07
CA GLN A 219 15.75 -11.13 61.61
C GLN A 219 14.50 -11.72 60.95
N PHE A 220 13.67 -10.93 60.26
CA PHE A 220 12.34 -11.37 59.79
C PHE A 220 12.09 -11.06 58.32
N ILE A 221 11.47 -12.02 57.62
CA ILE A 221 10.79 -11.85 56.33
C ILE A 221 9.33 -12.28 56.54
N LEU A 222 8.40 -11.42 56.17
CA LEU A 222 6.96 -11.64 56.39
C LEU A 222 6.24 -11.85 55.08
N SER A 223 5.25 -12.74 55.06
CA SER A 223 4.26 -12.77 53.99
C SER A 223 3.22 -11.67 54.20
N ILE A 224 2.73 -11.06 53.11
CA ILE A 224 1.61 -10.11 53.18
C ILE A 224 0.36 -10.76 53.77
N HIS A 225 0.18 -12.06 53.53
CA HIS A 225 -0.98 -12.82 53.97
C HIS A 225 -0.95 -13.19 55.46
N SER A 226 0.19 -13.08 56.14
CA SER A 226 0.28 -13.36 57.58
C SER A 226 0.04 -12.11 58.43
N ILE A 227 0.03 -10.91 57.84
CA ILE A 227 -0.14 -9.65 58.58
C ILE A 227 -1.58 -9.49 59.03
N CYS A 228 -1.80 -9.39 60.34
CA CYS A 228 -3.11 -9.21 60.94
C CYS A 228 -3.38 -7.75 61.31
N LYS A 229 -2.42 -7.12 62.02
CA LYS A 229 -2.57 -5.73 62.48
C LYS A 229 -1.23 -5.00 62.41
N ILE A 230 -1.31 -3.70 62.16
CA ILE A 230 -0.16 -2.79 62.08
C ILE A 230 -0.36 -1.71 63.15
N HIS A 231 0.54 -1.67 64.12
CA HIS A 231 0.49 -0.74 65.24
C HIS A 231 1.59 0.30 65.12
N HIS A 232 1.30 1.55 65.49
CA HIS A 232 2.34 2.55 65.69
C HIS A 232 3.13 2.22 66.95
N TYR A 233 4.45 2.13 66.81
CA TYR A 233 5.38 1.88 67.89
C TYR A 233 6.34 3.06 67.96
N GLY A 234 6.63 3.58 69.15
CA GLY A 234 7.27 4.89 69.35
C GLY A 234 8.49 5.18 68.45
N ASN A 235 8.80 6.48 68.28
CA ASN A 235 9.83 6.98 67.36
C ASN A 235 9.55 6.68 65.88
N ALA A 236 8.29 6.77 65.47
CA ALA A 236 7.82 6.51 64.10
C ALA A 236 8.20 5.12 63.55
N LYS A 237 8.22 4.11 64.44
CA LYS A 237 8.38 2.70 64.08
C LYS A 237 7.00 2.05 63.92
N LEU A 238 6.97 0.87 63.30
CA LEU A 238 5.75 0.06 63.26
C LEU A 238 6.00 -1.26 63.97
N LYS A 239 5.01 -1.71 64.74
CA LYS A 239 4.93 -3.07 65.27
C LYS A 239 3.91 -3.84 64.45
N ILE A 240 4.28 -5.04 64.00
CA ILE A 240 3.43 -5.88 63.16
C ILE A 240 2.98 -7.09 63.96
N ASP A 241 1.67 -7.31 64.02
CA ASP A 241 1.08 -8.52 64.57
C ASP A 241 0.75 -9.45 63.41
N ILE A 242 1.18 -10.70 63.52
CA ILE A 242 1.05 -11.72 62.47
C ILE A 242 0.34 -12.98 62.97
N ALA A 243 -0.15 -13.79 62.03
CA ALA A 243 -0.69 -15.13 62.25
C ALA A 243 0.04 -16.15 61.35
N PRO A 244 0.57 -17.26 61.90
CA PRO A 244 0.61 -17.64 63.32
C PRO A 244 1.41 -16.67 64.20
N ALA A 245 1.11 -16.65 65.50
CA ALA A 245 1.69 -15.69 66.43
C ALA A 245 3.18 -15.98 66.67
N CYS A 246 4.02 -14.95 66.60
CA CYS A 246 5.43 -15.04 66.94
C CYS A 246 5.66 -14.58 68.38
N GLU A 247 6.56 -15.27 69.09
CA GLU A 247 6.99 -14.90 70.45
C GLU A 247 7.76 -13.58 70.49
N GLU A 248 8.48 -13.25 69.41
CA GLU A 248 9.30 -12.05 69.32
C GLU A 248 8.53 -10.89 68.65
N PHE A 249 8.77 -9.67 69.14
CA PHE A 249 8.15 -8.48 68.55
C PHE A 249 8.76 -8.13 67.20
N ILE A 250 7.92 -8.13 66.17
CA ILE A 250 8.33 -7.72 64.82
C ILE A 250 8.20 -6.21 64.71
N VAL A 251 9.34 -5.52 64.74
CA VAL A 251 9.43 -4.06 64.62
C VAL A 251 10.09 -3.67 63.30
N ILE A 252 9.43 -2.75 62.58
CA ILE A 252 9.94 -2.11 61.37
C ILE A 252 10.53 -0.75 61.75
N SER A 253 11.77 -0.51 61.36
CA SER A 253 12.49 0.74 61.66
C SER A 253 11.93 1.92 60.84
N LYS A 254 12.07 3.14 61.37
CA LYS A 254 11.62 4.39 60.73
C LYS A 254 12.03 4.49 59.25
N ALA A 255 13.25 4.06 58.90
CA ALA A 255 13.77 4.10 57.54
C ALA A 255 12.94 3.26 56.55
N LYS A 256 12.42 2.11 57.00
CA LYS A 256 11.64 1.17 56.17
C LYS A 256 10.13 1.36 56.26
N VAL A 257 9.64 2.26 57.11
CA VAL A 257 8.19 2.45 57.30
C VAL A 257 7.49 2.90 56.03
N LYS A 258 8.10 3.83 55.26
CA LYS A 258 7.51 4.31 53.99
C LYS A 258 7.42 3.16 52.98
N GLU A 259 8.52 2.43 52.80
CA GLU A 259 8.63 1.27 51.92
C GLU A 259 7.60 0.19 52.30
N PHE A 260 7.50 -0.17 53.58
CA PHE A 260 6.55 -1.16 54.06
C PHE A 260 5.09 -0.74 53.83
N LYS A 261 4.74 0.51 54.13
CA LYS A 261 3.38 1.02 53.89
C LYS A 261 3.02 0.97 52.41
N ASN A 262 3.95 1.38 51.54
CA ASN A 262 3.77 1.30 50.10
C ASN A 262 3.60 -0.15 49.64
N TRP A 263 4.41 -1.08 50.16
CA TRP A 263 4.33 -2.50 49.84
C TRP A 263 2.99 -3.13 50.25
N VAL A 264 2.50 -2.85 51.46
CA VAL A 264 1.18 -3.33 51.91
C VAL A 264 0.04 -2.74 51.07
N ALA A 265 0.12 -1.46 50.69
CA ALA A 265 -0.92 -0.77 49.92
C ALA A 265 -0.91 -1.12 48.42
N ASN A 266 0.28 -1.28 47.84
CA ASN A 266 0.52 -1.49 46.41
C ASN A 266 1.67 -2.49 46.20
N PRO A 267 1.39 -3.81 46.17
CA PRO A 267 2.42 -4.85 46.06
C PRO A 267 3.27 -4.80 44.77
N GLN A 268 2.89 -4.02 43.76
CA GLN A 268 3.53 -4.02 42.44
C GLN A 268 4.60 -2.91 42.23
N SER A 269 4.73 -1.92 43.13
CA SER A 269 5.52 -0.72 42.86
C SER A 269 7.01 -0.80 43.25
N THR A 270 7.44 -1.86 43.96
CA THR A 270 8.80 -1.94 44.54
C THR A 270 9.93 -2.15 43.52
N LEU A 271 9.63 -2.54 42.28
CA LEU A 271 10.65 -2.69 41.23
C LEU A 271 10.95 -1.40 40.47
N ALA A 272 10.07 -0.39 40.52
CA ALA A 272 10.22 0.82 39.72
C ALA A 272 10.98 1.96 40.45
N GLU A 273 10.99 1.99 41.79
CA GLU A 273 11.55 3.11 42.57
C GLU A 273 13.03 2.92 42.98
N ILE A 274 13.71 1.84 42.61
CA ILE A 274 15.15 1.63 42.94
C ILE A 274 16.06 2.01 41.76
N ALA A 275 15.50 2.47 40.64
CA ALA A 275 16.23 2.83 39.42
C ALA A 275 16.27 4.35 39.11
N GLU A 276 15.81 5.20 40.01
CA GLU A 276 15.99 6.67 39.97
C GLU A 276 16.89 7.13 41.12
#